data_AF-A0A7S2AAY5-F1
#
_entry.id   AF-A0A7S2AAY5-F1
#
_cell.length_a   1.000
_cell.length_b   1.000
_cell.length_c   1.000
_cell.angle_alpha   90.00
_cell.angle_beta   90.00
_cell.angle_gamma   90.00
#
_symmetry.space_group_name_H-M   'P 1'
#
loop_
_entity.id
_entity.type
_entity.pdbx_description
1 polymer ?
#
loop_
_entity_poly.entity_id
_entity_poly.type
_entity_poly.pdbx_seq_one_letter_code
_entity_poly.pdbx_strand_id
1 'polypeptide(L)'
;GAGGEGGHDLAHRFLAEFYAERAAEYFDGDLPYGRADDFLEELLRTAPSIVTAGGGGKAGLIDPIGTAEDIIRMRGAIAMEWKATMGRVREDHTGIRQALLSRQMKRQTAFEENGEGEDACDAFQ
;
A
#
# COMPACT_ATOMS: atom_id res chain seq x y z
N GLY A 1 7.82 33.37 16.72
CA GLY A 1 7.75 31.94 16.38
C GLY A 1 7.63 31.81 14.89
N ALA A 2 8.66 31.30 14.22
CA ALA A 2 8.75 31.15 12.76
C ALA A 2 9.66 29.96 12.40
N GLY A 3 9.46 28.81 13.07
CA GLY A 3 10.32 27.62 12.96
C GLY A 3 9.70 26.40 12.27
N GLY A 4 8.43 26.47 11.84
CA GLY A 4 7.68 25.29 11.39
C GLY A 4 8.01 24.81 9.96
N GLU A 5 8.10 25.71 8.98
CA GLU A 5 8.18 25.30 7.57
C GLU A 5 9.56 24.74 7.17
N GLY A 6 10.65 25.20 7.79
CA GLY A 6 12.00 24.73 7.47
C GLY A 6 12.36 23.36 8.05
N GLY A 7 11.71 22.96 9.16
CA GLY A 7 11.97 21.67 9.80
C GLY A 7 11.36 20.49 9.03
N HIS A 8 10.13 20.66 8.54
CA HIS A 8 9.45 19.63 7.74
C HIS A 8 10.15 19.34 6.42
N ASP A 9 10.66 20.37 5.73
CA ASP A 9 11.39 20.18 4.47
C ASP A 9 12.71 19.43 4.66
N LEU A 10 13.42 19.67 5.77
CA LEU A 10 14.65 18.95 6.11
C LEU A 10 14.38 17.49 6.50
N ALA A 11 13.37 17.24 7.34
CA ALA A 11 12.98 15.88 7.72
C ALA A 11 12.49 15.07 6.51
N HIS A 12 11.71 15.69 5.64
CA HIS A 12 11.26 15.07 4.40
C HIS A 12 12.43 14.72 3.48
N ARG A 13 13.35 15.66 3.25
CA ARG A 13 14.53 15.43 2.41
C ARG A 13 15.41 14.32 2.96
N PHE A 14 15.69 14.36 4.26
CA PHE A 14 16.41 13.30 4.96
C PHE A 14 15.75 11.94 4.74
N LEU A 15 14.44 11.84 4.99
CA LEU A 15 13.72 10.57 4.84
C LEU A 15 13.70 10.09 3.38
N ALA A 16 13.55 11.00 2.43
CA ALA A 16 13.55 10.68 1.00
C ALA A 16 14.90 10.13 0.55
N GLU A 17 16.00 10.75 0.96
CA GLU A 17 17.37 10.28 0.70
C GLU A 17 17.61 8.93 1.39
N PHE A 18 17.30 8.84 2.69
CA PHE A 18 17.43 7.62 3.48
C PHE A 18 16.67 6.44 2.86
N TYR A 19 15.45 6.69 2.40
CA TYR A 19 14.62 5.70 1.70
C TYR A 19 15.21 5.31 0.36
N ALA A 20 15.59 6.27 -0.49
CA ALA A 20 16.09 5.99 -1.84
C ALA A 20 17.36 5.14 -1.82
N GLU A 21 18.27 5.38 -0.87
CA GLU A 21 19.49 4.59 -0.68
C GLU A 21 19.23 3.13 -0.30
N ARG A 22 18.09 2.87 0.36
CA ARG A 22 17.76 1.58 0.99
C ARG A 22 16.59 0.86 0.33
N ALA A 23 15.91 1.49 -0.62
CA ALA A 23 14.68 0.98 -1.22
C ALA A 23 14.86 -0.40 -1.84
N ALA A 24 15.97 -0.60 -2.56
CA ALA A 24 16.29 -1.88 -3.20
C ALA A 24 16.51 -3.02 -2.19
N GLU A 25 16.97 -2.73 -0.97
CA GLU A 25 17.27 -3.74 0.05
C GLU A 25 16.03 -4.17 0.86
N TYR A 26 15.10 -3.25 1.09
CA TYR A 26 13.97 -3.48 2.00
C TYR A 26 12.62 -3.59 1.30
N PHE A 27 12.48 -3.10 0.07
CA PHE A 27 11.17 -2.98 -0.59
C PHE A 27 11.14 -3.49 -2.04
N ASP A 28 12.25 -3.96 -2.61
CA ASP A 28 12.29 -4.47 -3.99
C ASP A 28 12.62 -5.97 -4.05
N GLY A 29 11.98 -6.68 -4.98
CA GLY A 29 12.16 -8.11 -5.20
C GLY A 29 11.35 -9.03 -4.27
N ASP A 30 11.71 -10.32 -4.30
CA ASP A 30 11.09 -11.38 -3.48
C ASP A 30 11.75 -11.43 -2.11
N LEU A 31 11.23 -10.61 -1.20
CA LEU A 31 11.77 -10.42 0.14
C LEU A 31 10.92 -11.14 1.20
N PRO A 32 11.54 -11.60 2.31
CA PRO A 32 10.79 -12.20 3.41
C PRO A 32 9.87 -11.16 4.07
N TYR A 33 8.82 -11.64 4.74
CA TYR A 33 7.97 -10.78 5.55
C TYR A 33 8.77 -10.11 6.68
N GLY A 34 8.48 -8.82 6.96
CA GLY A 34 9.09 -8.08 8.06
C GLY A 34 10.19 -7.08 7.67
N ARG A 35 10.59 -6.98 6.40
CA ARG A 35 11.63 -6.03 5.97
C ARG A 35 11.34 -4.56 6.26
N ALA A 36 10.05 -4.19 6.28
CA ALA A 36 9.64 -2.85 6.67
C ALA A 36 10.00 -2.52 8.14
N ASP A 37 10.05 -3.54 9.00
CA ASP A 37 10.43 -3.37 10.40
C ASP A 37 11.96 -3.28 10.53
N ASP A 38 12.72 -4.06 9.75
CA ASP A 38 14.18 -3.92 9.65
C ASP A 38 14.58 -2.50 9.18
N PHE A 39 13.87 -1.95 8.19
CA PHE A 39 14.06 -0.57 7.74
C PHE A 39 13.83 0.45 8.86
N LEU A 40 12.79 0.25 9.68
CA LEU A 40 12.51 1.11 10.84
C LEU A 40 13.58 0.94 11.93
N GLU A 41 14.08 -0.26 12.17
CA GLU A 41 15.19 -0.48 13.09
C GLU A 41 16.45 0.25 12.65
N GLU A 42 16.77 0.24 11.35
CA GLU A 42 17.92 0.98 10.83
C GLU A 42 17.71 2.49 10.98
N LEU A 43 16.50 3.00 10.71
CA LEU A 43 16.15 4.39 10.92
C LEU A 43 16.34 4.80 12.40
N LEU A 44 15.90 3.95 13.34
CA LEU A 44 16.06 4.17 14.79
C LEU A 44 17.51 4.12 15.26
N ARG A 45 18.39 3.40 14.56
CA ARG A 45 19.85 3.38 14.84
C ARG A 45 20.57 4.62 14.30
N THR A 46 19.90 5.44 13.49
CA THR A 46 20.48 6.66 12.94
C THR A 46 20.57 7.74 14.01
N ALA A 47 21.76 8.31 14.20
CA ALA A 47 21.95 9.37 15.18
C ALA A 47 21.24 10.68 14.74
N PRO A 48 20.61 11.42 15.66
CA PRO A 48 20.12 12.76 15.38
C PRO A 48 21.26 13.66 14.88
N SER A 49 20.99 14.49 13.87
CA SER A 49 22.01 15.34 13.27
C SER A 49 21.51 16.76 13.01
N ILE A 50 22.41 17.73 13.11
CA ILE A 50 22.11 19.13 12.82
C ILE A 50 22.60 19.44 11.42
N VAL A 51 21.68 19.81 10.53
CA VAL A 51 21.99 20.17 9.15
C VAL A 51 21.77 21.65 8.94
N THR A 52 22.72 22.31 8.28
CA THR A 52 22.60 23.72 7.91
C THR A 52 21.97 23.82 6.53
N ALA A 53 20.81 24.45 6.43
CA ALA A 53 20.22 24.77 5.15
C ALA A 53 21.02 25.92 4.52
N GLY A 54 21.57 25.70 3.32
CA GLY A 54 22.51 26.62 2.67
C GLY A 54 22.02 28.07 2.55
N GLY A 55 22.96 29.00 2.70
CA GLY A 55 22.81 30.44 2.41
C GLY A 55 22.23 31.33 3.52
N GLY A 56 21.51 30.77 4.50
CA GLY A 56 20.74 31.58 5.47
C GLY A 56 21.02 31.35 6.96
N GLY A 57 21.98 30.48 7.32
CA GLY A 57 22.35 30.23 8.73
C GLY A 57 21.29 29.51 9.56
N LYS A 58 20.17 29.06 8.97
CA LYS A 58 19.17 28.25 9.66
C LYS A 58 19.67 26.81 9.74
N ALA A 59 20.09 26.42 10.93
CA ALA A 59 20.32 25.03 11.29
C ALA A 59 18.97 24.37 11.66
N GLY A 60 18.70 23.21 11.07
CA GLY A 60 17.59 22.35 11.46
C GLY A 60 18.10 21.06 12.09
N LEU A 61 17.31 20.51 13.00
CA LEU A 61 17.57 19.22 13.61
C LEU A 61 16.83 18.14 12.82
N ILE A 62 17.55 17.11 12.41
CA ILE A 62 16.99 15.85 11.94
C ILE A 62 16.80 14.96 13.16
N ASP A 63 15.56 14.53 13.37
CA ASP A 63 15.17 13.57 14.41
C ASP A 63 14.66 12.28 13.75
N PRO A 64 15.52 11.26 13.58
CA PRO A 64 15.12 9.98 13.00
C PRO A 64 14.09 9.24 13.86
N ILE A 65 14.10 9.44 15.18
CA ILE A 65 13.15 8.79 16.11
C ILE A 65 11.76 9.38 15.89
N GLY A 66 11.63 10.71 15.91
CA GLY A 66 10.36 11.38 15.61
C GLY A 66 9.83 11.00 14.22
N THR A 67 10.72 10.87 13.23
CA THR A 67 10.36 10.40 11.89
C THR A 67 9.80 8.98 11.91
N ALA A 68 10.43 8.05 12.65
CA ALA A 68 9.94 6.68 12.80
C ALA A 68 8.57 6.63 13.49
N GLU A 69 8.36 7.42 14.54
CA GLU A 69 7.07 7.54 15.22
C GLU A 69 5.95 8.02 14.28
N ASP A 70 6.24 9.02 13.45
CA ASP A 70 5.29 9.54 12.45
C ASP A 70 4.93 8.48 11.41
N ILE A 71 5.91 7.70 10.92
CA ILE A 71 5.68 6.58 10.01
C ILE A 71 4.77 5.53 10.66
N ILE A 72 5.08 5.11 11.89
CA ILE A 72 4.29 4.10 12.61
C ILE A 72 2.84 4.59 12.81
N ARG A 73 2.68 5.86 13.19
CA ARG A 73 1.36 6.47 13.36
C ARG A 73 0.55 6.46 12.06
N MET A 74 1.16 6.86 10.94
CA MET A 74 0.52 6.86 9.63
C MET A 74 0.18 5.45 9.17
N ARG A 75 1.10 4.49 9.31
CA ARG A 75 0.86 3.06 9.01
C ARG A 75 -0.32 2.51 9.81
N GLY A 76 -0.42 2.87 11.09
CA GLY A 76 -1.55 2.48 11.94
C GLY A 76 -2.89 3.01 11.41
N ALA A 77 -2.93 4.27 10.97
CA ALA A 77 -4.13 4.85 10.38
C ALA A 77 -4.55 4.14 9.08
N ILE A 78 -3.59 3.92 8.16
CA ILE A 78 -3.83 3.21 6.89
C ILE A 78 -4.30 1.77 7.14
N ALA A 79 -3.67 1.06 8.09
CA ALA A 79 -4.06 -0.31 8.43
C ALA A 79 -5.50 -0.38 8.94
N MET A 80 -5.94 0.59 9.73
CA MET A 80 -7.32 0.67 10.21
C MET A 80 -8.31 0.96 9.08
N GLU A 81 -7.96 1.85 8.15
CA GLU A 81 -8.75 2.11 6.95
C GLU A 81 -8.88 0.84 6.09
N TRP A 82 -7.77 0.17 5.82
CA TRP A 82 -7.75 -1.07 5.06
C TRP A 82 -8.56 -2.17 5.73
N LYS A 83 -8.44 -2.31 7.06
CA LYS A 83 -9.27 -3.25 7.83
C LYS A 83 -10.76 -2.96 7.66
N ALA A 84 -11.16 -1.69 7.69
CA ALA A 84 -12.55 -1.29 7.48
C ALA A 84 -13.02 -1.63 6.05
N THR A 85 -12.18 -1.38 5.04
CA THR A 85 -12.46 -1.73 3.64
C THR A 85 -12.58 -3.24 3.44
N MET A 86 -11.67 -4.02 4.04
CA MET A 86 -11.67 -5.48 3.96
C MET A 86 -12.95 -6.11 4.55
N GLY A 87 -13.62 -5.43 5.48
CA GLY A 87 -14.92 -5.86 6.00
C GLY A 87 -16.01 -6.00 4.92
N ARG A 88 -15.91 -5.23 3.83
CA ARG A 88 -16.90 -5.21 2.72
C ARG A 88 -16.63 -6.25 1.64
N VAL A 89 -15.43 -6.84 1.62
CA VAL A 89 -14.98 -7.73 0.55
C VAL A 89 -15.88 -8.97 0.38
N ARG A 90 -16.46 -9.48 1.46
CA ARG A 90 -17.41 -10.61 1.38
C ARG A 90 -18.68 -10.23 0.63
N GLU A 91 -19.19 -9.03 0.85
CA GLU A 91 -20.40 -8.52 0.21
C GLU A 91 -20.12 -8.29 -1.28
N ASP A 92 -18.99 -7.68 -1.60
CA ASP A 92 -18.52 -7.46 -2.97
C ASP A 92 -18.35 -8.77 -3.74
N HIS A 93 -17.70 -9.78 -3.15
CA HIS A 93 -17.58 -11.11 -3.76
C HIS A 93 -18.93 -11.80 -3.95
N THR A 94 -19.88 -11.60 -3.04
CA THR A 94 -21.23 -12.18 -3.16
C THR A 94 -21.96 -11.54 -4.34
N GLY A 95 -21.88 -10.21 -4.50
CA GLY A 95 -22.44 -9.51 -5.64
C GLY A 95 -21.85 -9.98 -6.97
N ILE A 96 -20.53 -10.14 -7.05
CA ILE A 96 -19.85 -10.65 -8.26
C ILE A 96 -20.34 -12.07 -8.60
N ARG A 97 -20.43 -12.97 -7.60
CA ARG A 97 -20.91 -14.34 -7.80
C ARG A 97 -22.37 -14.38 -8.26
N GLN A 98 -23.24 -13.56 -7.65
CA GLN A 98 -24.64 -13.44 -8.07
C GLN A 98 -24.78 -12.93 -9.50
N ALA A 99 -23.98 -11.94 -9.90
CA ALA A 99 -23.97 -11.42 -11.26
C ALA A 99 -23.50 -12.48 -12.28
N LEU A 100 -22.45 -13.24 -11.95
CA LEU A 100 -21.96 -14.35 -12.78
C LEU A 100 -23.03 -15.43 -12.96
N LEU A 101 -23.65 -15.88 -11.85
CA LEU A 101 -24.72 -16.89 -11.88
C LEU A 101 -25.92 -16.41 -12.70
N SER A 102 -26.36 -15.17 -12.49
CA SER A 102 -27.47 -14.59 -13.25
C SER A 102 -27.18 -14.57 -14.76
N ARG A 103 -25.94 -14.31 -15.16
CA ARG A 103 -25.52 -14.33 -16.57
C ARG A 103 -25.48 -15.75 -17.14
N GLN A 104 -25.02 -16.74 -16.36
CA GLN A 104 -25.03 -18.14 -16.78
C GLN A 104 -26.46 -18.67 -16.96
N MET A 105 -27.36 -18.38 -16.02
CA MET A 105 -28.76 -18.80 -16.13
C MET A 105 -29.45 -18.16 -17.33
N LYS A 106 -29.28 -16.84 -17.57
CA LYS A 106 -29.82 -16.19 -18.77
C LYS A 106 -29.30 -16.80 -20.08
N ARG A 107 -28.05 -17.26 -20.11
CA ARG A 107 -27.49 -17.93 -21.29
C ARG A 107 -28.09 -19.32 -21.49
N GLN A 108 -28.34 -20.06 -20.40
CA GLN A 108 -29.02 -21.37 -20.47
C GLN A 108 -30.47 -21.24 -20.91
N THR A 109 -31.24 -20.31 -20.33
CA THR A 109 -32.64 -20.09 -20.74
C THR A 109 -32.75 -19.59 -22.17
N ALA A 110 -31.83 -18.73 -22.63
CA ALA A 110 -31.80 -18.30 -24.03
C ALA A 110 -31.41 -19.43 -25.01
N PHE A 111 -30.70 -20.45 -24.54
CA PHE A 111 -30.41 -21.65 -25.34
C PHE A 111 -31.66 -22.56 -25.42
N GLU A 112 -32.41 -22.67 -24.33
CA GLU A 112 -33.68 -23.41 -24.27
C GLU A 112 -34.80 -22.73 -25.08
N GLU A 113 -34.87 -21.39 -25.10
CA GLU A 113 -35.88 -20.64 -25.86
C GLU A 113 -35.58 -20.56 -27.37
N ASN A 114 -34.31 -20.69 -27.78
CA ASN A 114 -33.91 -20.67 -29.20
C ASN A 114 -33.61 -22.07 -29.78
N GLY A 115 -33.79 -23.13 -29.00
CA GLY A 115 -33.39 -24.48 -29.35
C GLY A 115 -34.54 -25.37 -29.82
N GLU A 116 -35.04 -25.15 -31.04
CA GLU A 116 -35.37 -26.29 -31.90
C GLU A 116 -34.05 -26.80 -32.51
N GLY A 117 -33.63 -27.99 -32.08
CA GLY A 117 -32.84 -28.99 -32.82
C GLY A 117 -31.44 -28.61 -33.33
N GLU A 118 -30.39 -29.17 -32.72
CA GLU A 118 -29.60 -30.26 -33.34
C GLU A 118 -28.46 -30.71 -32.41
N ASP A 119 -28.15 -32.01 -32.50
CA ASP A 119 -27.16 -32.75 -31.74
C ASP A 119 -25.81 -32.04 -31.58
N ALA A 120 -25.32 -31.97 -30.35
CA ALA A 120 -23.89 -31.83 -30.06
C ALA A 120 -23.51 -32.63 -28.80
N CYS A 121 -23.85 -33.92 -28.80
CA CYS A 121 -23.02 -34.92 -28.14
C CYS A 121 -21.76 -35.11 -29.00
N ASP A 122 -20.77 -34.21 -28.86
CA ASP A 122 -19.34 -34.46 -29.15
C ASP A 122 -18.56 -33.16 -29.03
N ALA A 123 -18.07 -32.83 -27.83
CA ALA A 123 -16.94 -31.92 -27.65
C ALA A 123 -16.41 -31.92 -26.21
N PHE A 124 -16.07 -33.08 -25.64
CA PHE A 124 -15.09 -33.18 -24.54
C PHE A 124 -14.45 -34.58 -24.54
N GLN A 125 -13.57 -34.81 -25.52
CA GLN A 125 -12.37 -35.63 -25.43
C GLN A 125 -11.17 -34.74 -25.83
#